data_AF-A0A958YW31-F1
#
_entry.id   AF-A0A958YW31-F1
#
_cell.length_a   1.000
_cell.length_b   1.000
_cell.length_c   1.000
_cell.angle_alpha   90.00
_cell.angle_beta   90.00
_cell.angle_gamma   90.00
#
_symmetry.space_group_name_H-M   'P 1'
#
loop_
_entity.id
_entity.type
_entity.pdbx_description
1 polymer ?
#
loop_
_entity_poly.entity_id
_entity_poly.type
_entity_poly.pdbx_seq_one_letter_code
_entity_poly.pdbx_strand_id
1 'polypeptide(L)'
;MFTQIANILFQEVIKTYHIMDDPYQPFTNPYNKDSQLLEHLLYRKCWIDTVQWHYEDIIRDPNIDPVAALDLKRKIDASNQDRTDMVEYIDSYFLEKYKDVEVQSNATINTESPAWGVDRLSILALKVYHMNEEATRKD
;
A
#
# COMPACT_ATOMS: atom_id res chain seq x y z
N MET A 1 -2.16 19.70 0.34
CA MET A 1 -2.64 18.99 1.56
C MET A 1 -2.10 17.56 1.54
N PHE A 2 -1.80 16.94 2.68
CA PHE A 2 -1.15 15.61 2.75
C PHE A 2 -1.84 14.54 1.88
N THR A 3 -3.17 14.42 1.98
CA THR A 3 -3.96 13.43 1.24
C THR A 3 -3.93 13.63 -0.29
N GLN A 4 -3.70 14.86 -0.77
CA GLN A 4 -3.55 15.12 -2.21
C GLN A 4 -2.22 14.56 -2.72
N ILE A 5 -1.14 14.69 -1.95
CA ILE A 5 0.18 14.14 -2.28
C ILE A 5 0.10 12.62 -2.28
N ALA A 6 -0.45 12.02 -1.21
CA ALA A 6 -0.64 10.59 -1.11
C ALA A 6 -1.47 10.01 -2.28
N ASN A 7 -2.60 10.63 -2.62
CA ASN A 7 -3.45 10.15 -3.73
C ASN A 7 -2.76 10.24 -5.11
N ILE A 8 -2.00 11.30 -5.38
CA ILE A 8 -1.23 11.43 -6.64
C ILE A 8 -0.18 10.32 -6.72
N LEU A 9 0.58 10.13 -5.64
CA LEU A 9 1.63 9.13 -5.55
C LEU A 9 1.07 7.69 -5.63
N PHE A 10 -0.06 7.40 -4.99
CA PHE A 10 -0.71 6.09 -5.10
C PHE A 10 -1.16 5.81 -6.54
N GLN A 11 -1.75 6.79 -7.23
CA GLN A 11 -2.09 6.64 -8.65
C GLN A 11 -0.86 6.46 -9.55
N GLU A 12 0.28 7.08 -9.21
CA GLU A 12 1.57 6.87 -9.89
C GLU A 12 2.07 5.43 -9.69
N VAL A 13 2.09 4.94 -8.44
CA VAL A 13 2.51 3.57 -8.09
C VAL A 13 1.67 2.54 -8.82
N ILE A 14 0.34 2.66 -8.74
CA ILE A 14 -0.61 1.72 -9.36
C ILE A 14 -0.36 1.69 -10.87
N LYS A 15 -0.31 2.85 -11.55
CA LYS A 15 -0.03 2.90 -13.00
C LYS A 15 1.34 2.32 -13.35
N THR A 16 2.35 2.53 -12.52
CA THR A 16 3.71 2.04 -12.74
C THR A 16 3.78 0.51 -12.64
N TYR A 17 3.11 -0.08 -11.65
CA TYR A 17 2.99 -1.53 -11.51
C TYR A 17 2.35 -2.18 -12.75
N HIS A 18 1.25 -1.61 -13.25
CA HIS A 18 0.52 -2.11 -14.42
C HIS A 18 1.24 -1.86 -15.77
N ILE A 19 2.48 -1.36 -15.77
CA ILE A 19 3.35 -1.38 -16.97
C ILE A 19 3.86 -2.80 -17.25
N MET A 20 4.20 -3.56 -16.19
CA MET A 20 4.60 -4.96 -16.30
C MET A 20 3.48 -5.93 -15.88
N ASP A 21 2.57 -5.48 -15.00
CA ASP A 21 1.36 -6.19 -14.57
C ASP A 21 1.62 -7.63 -14.06
N ASP A 22 2.72 -7.80 -13.33
CA ASP A 22 3.19 -9.07 -12.78
C ASP A 22 3.52 -8.91 -11.28
N PRO A 23 2.91 -9.68 -10.35
CA PRO A 23 3.23 -9.58 -8.93
C PRO A 23 4.62 -10.09 -8.56
N TYR A 24 5.31 -10.78 -9.45
CA TYR A 24 6.72 -11.19 -9.31
C TYR A 24 7.71 -10.16 -9.86
N GLN A 25 7.25 -9.03 -10.40
CA GLN A 25 8.10 -7.99 -10.97
C GLN A 25 9.03 -7.36 -9.90
N PRO A 26 10.26 -6.94 -10.27
CA PRO A 26 11.20 -6.38 -9.31
C PRO A 26 10.73 -5.01 -8.79
N PHE A 27 10.73 -4.84 -7.47
CA PHE A 27 10.45 -3.55 -6.85
C PHE A 27 11.61 -2.57 -7.04
N THR A 28 11.30 -1.37 -7.54
CA THR A 28 12.19 -0.21 -7.46
C THR A 28 11.42 0.98 -6.88
N ASN A 29 12.10 1.83 -6.09
CA ASN A 29 11.50 3.02 -5.50
C ASN A 29 12.19 4.26 -6.09
N PRO A 30 11.48 5.16 -6.81
CA PRO A 30 12.10 6.35 -7.38
C PRO A 30 12.43 7.42 -6.33
N TYR A 31 11.84 7.33 -5.13
CA TYR A 31 12.03 8.29 -4.04
C TYR A 31 13.21 7.86 -3.15
N ASN A 32 14.12 8.78 -2.87
CA ASN A 32 15.28 8.51 -2.02
C ASN A 32 14.87 8.50 -0.53
N LYS A 33 15.23 7.44 0.21
CA LYS A 33 14.84 7.26 1.63
C LYS A 33 15.41 8.32 2.58
N ASP A 34 16.55 8.94 2.24
CA ASP A 34 17.29 9.86 3.11
C ASP A 34 16.84 11.32 2.89
N SER A 35 16.31 11.66 1.71
CA SER A 35 15.84 13.01 1.36
C SER A 35 14.33 13.14 1.09
N GLN A 36 13.64 12.04 0.79
CA GLN A 36 12.21 11.97 0.42
C GLN A 36 11.51 10.83 1.17
N LEU A 37 11.78 10.73 2.49
CA LEU A 37 11.37 9.61 3.32
C LEU A 37 9.86 9.34 3.29
N LEU A 38 9.02 10.39 3.28
CA LEU A 38 7.57 10.21 3.28
C LEU A 38 7.09 9.60 1.97
N GLU A 39 7.51 10.16 0.85
CA GLU A 39 7.19 9.66 -0.49
C GLU A 39 7.74 8.23 -0.68
N HIS A 40 8.95 7.95 -0.18
CA HIS A 40 9.55 6.62 -0.18
C HIS A 40 8.68 5.58 0.54
N LEU A 41 8.21 5.89 1.75
CA LEU A 41 7.34 5.02 2.54
C LEU A 41 5.97 4.83 1.88
N LEU A 42 5.34 5.92 1.42
CA LEU A 42 4.04 5.87 0.74
C LEU A 42 4.11 5.05 -0.57
N TYR A 43 5.20 5.17 -1.33
CA TYR A 43 5.44 4.40 -2.55
C TYR A 43 5.59 2.92 -2.24
N ARG A 44 6.42 2.56 -1.25
CA ARG A 44 6.59 1.16 -0.84
C ARG A 44 5.26 0.56 -0.36
N LYS A 45 4.50 1.30 0.45
CA LYS A 45 3.18 0.88 0.95
C LYS A 45 2.24 0.54 -0.22
N CYS A 46 2.00 1.48 -1.12
CA CYS A 46 1.04 1.27 -2.21
C CYS A 46 1.49 0.15 -3.17
N TRP A 47 2.80 -0.05 -3.32
CA TRP A 47 3.33 -1.18 -4.06
C TRP A 47 3.02 -2.52 -3.39
N ILE A 48 3.18 -2.63 -2.07
CA ILE A 48 2.81 -3.83 -1.30
C ILE A 48 1.32 -4.15 -1.49
N ASP A 49 0.43 -3.15 -1.39
CA ASP A 49 -1.02 -3.35 -1.64
C ASP A 49 -1.29 -3.90 -3.03
N THR A 50 -0.64 -3.32 -4.05
CA THR A 50 -0.87 -3.68 -5.45
C THR A 50 -0.39 -5.12 -5.70
N VAL A 51 0.81 -5.48 -5.24
CA VAL A 51 1.32 -6.87 -5.31
C VAL A 51 0.41 -7.85 -4.55
N GLN A 52 -0.02 -7.49 -3.35
CA GLN A 52 -0.89 -8.33 -2.52
C GLN A 52 -2.26 -8.56 -3.16
N TRP A 53 -2.82 -7.56 -3.84
CA TRP A 53 -4.08 -7.70 -4.59
C TRP A 53 -3.96 -8.76 -5.69
N HIS A 54 -2.91 -8.68 -6.51
CA HIS A 54 -2.68 -9.63 -7.60
C HIS A 54 -2.32 -11.04 -7.09
N TYR A 55 -1.59 -11.15 -5.98
CA TYR A 55 -1.42 -12.45 -5.30
C TYR A 55 -2.76 -13.03 -4.81
N GLU A 56 -3.65 -12.20 -4.28
CA GLU A 56 -4.99 -12.63 -3.87
C GLU A 56 -5.88 -13.03 -5.05
N ASP A 57 -5.74 -12.39 -6.21
CA ASP A 57 -6.48 -12.81 -7.41
C ASP A 57 -5.97 -14.14 -7.98
N ILE A 58 -4.65 -14.41 -7.94
CA ILE A 58 -4.10 -15.70 -8.37
C ILE A 58 -4.53 -16.85 -7.42
N ILE A 59 -4.49 -16.66 -6.09
CA ILE A 59 -4.86 -17.72 -5.13
C ILE A 59 -6.38 -18.01 -5.11
N ARG A 60 -7.20 -17.16 -5.75
CA ARG A 60 -8.66 -17.35 -5.89
C ARG A 60 -9.04 -18.31 -7.03
N ASP A 61 -8.12 -18.70 -7.93
CA ASP A 61 -8.40 -19.72 -8.95
C ASP A 61 -8.65 -21.09 -8.30
N PRO A 62 -9.85 -21.70 -8.44
CA PRO A 62 -10.13 -23.02 -7.86
C PRO A 62 -9.35 -24.17 -8.51
N ASN A 63 -8.66 -23.93 -9.63
CA ASN A 63 -7.86 -24.92 -10.37
C ASN A 63 -6.35 -24.79 -10.16
N ILE A 64 -5.90 -23.87 -9.30
CA ILE A 64 -4.48 -23.66 -9.01
C ILE A 64 -3.82 -24.97 -8.51
N ASP A 65 -2.58 -25.22 -8.97
CA ASP A 65 -1.80 -26.35 -8.48
C ASP A 65 -1.58 -26.23 -6.95
N PRO A 66 -1.86 -27.27 -6.14
CA PRO A 66 -1.76 -27.18 -4.68
C PRO A 66 -0.37 -26.85 -4.13
N VAL A 67 0.71 -27.18 -4.86
CA VAL A 67 2.08 -26.84 -4.45
C VAL A 67 2.37 -25.37 -4.74
N ALA A 68 1.96 -24.88 -5.92
CA ALA A 68 2.02 -23.46 -6.26
C ALA A 68 1.16 -22.61 -5.31
N ALA A 69 -0.04 -23.08 -4.94
CA ALA A 69 -0.92 -22.43 -3.99
C ALA A 69 -0.29 -22.29 -2.60
N LEU A 70 0.45 -23.31 -2.13
CA LEU A 70 1.15 -23.25 -0.84
C LEU A 70 2.32 -22.25 -0.86
N ASP A 71 3.07 -22.16 -1.96
CA ASP A 71 4.12 -21.15 -2.11
C ASP A 71 3.54 -19.73 -2.15
N LEU A 72 2.49 -19.53 -2.96
CA LEU A 72 1.77 -18.27 -3.04
C LEU A 72 1.15 -17.85 -1.70
N LYS A 73 0.58 -18.79 -0.94
CA LYS A 73 0.06 -18.51 0.41
C LYS A 73 1.15 -18.02 1.36
N ARG A 74 2.38 -18.56 1.27
CA ARG A 74 3.52 -18.07 2.05
C ARG A 74 3.96 -16.67 1.64
N LYS A 75 3.92 -16.35 0.33
CA LYS A 75 4.17 -14.99 -0.18
C LYS A 75 3.12 -14.00 0.34
N ILE A 76 1.85 -14.38 0.32
CA ILE A 76 0.73 -13.61 0.90
C ILE A 76 0.93 -13.36 2.40
N ASP A 77 1.34 -14.36 3.17
CA ASP A 77 1.57 -14.20 4.61
C ASP A 77 2.76 -13.26 4.89
N ALA A 78 3.85 -13.40 4.13
CA ALA A 78 4.98 -12.47 4.21
C ALA A 78 4.61 -11.03 3.80
N SER A 79 3.81 -10.87 2.74
CA SER A 79 3.36 -9.55 2.26
C SER A 79 2.37 -8.88 3.22
N ASN A 80 1.58 -9.65 3.97
CA ASN A 80 0.71 -9.11 5.01
C ASN A 80 1.51 -8.60 6.22
N GLN A 81 2.62 -9.26 6.57
CA GLN A 81 3.54 -8.76 7.58
C GLN A 81 4.23 -7.47 7.09
N ASP A 82 4.82 -7.47 5.90
CA ASP A 82 5.49 -6.29 5.31
C ASP A 82 4.54 -5.09 5.17
N ARG A 83 3.26 -5.31 4.82
CA ARG A 83 2.22 -4.27 4.84
C ARG A 83 2.03 -3.66 6.24
N THR A 84 2.04 -4.49 7.27
CA THR A 84 1.85 -4.06 8.67
C THR A 84 3.09 -3.31 9.17
N ASP A 85 4.28 -3.86 8.94
CA ASP A 85 5.56 -3.22 9.26
C ASP A 85 5.68 -1.84 8.59
N MET A 86 5.25 -1.73 7.33
CA MET A 86 5.22 -0.46 6.59
C MET A 86 4.26 0.58 7.18
N VAL A 87 3.11 0.13 7.74
CA VAL A 87 2.19 1.01 8.48
C VAL A 87 2.86 1.51 9.77
N GLU A 88 3.53 0.64 10.52
CA GLU A 88 4.28 1.03 11.73
C GLU A 88 5.44 2.01 11.43
N TYR A 89 6.14 1.86 10.30
CA TYR A 89 7.15 2.82 9.85
C TYR A 89 6.56 4.18 9.46
N ILE A 90 5.36 4.22 8.86
CA ILE A 90 4.66 5.47 8.56
C ILE A 90 4.19 6.16 9.85
N ASP A 91 3.72 5.41 10.85
CA ASP A 91 3.40 5.97 12.17
C ASP A 91 4.65 6.48 12.89
N SER A 92 5.78 5.78 12.77
CA SER A 92 7.07 6.23 13.30
C SER A 92 7.52 7.56 12.69
N TYR A 93 7.31 7.75 11.37
CA TYR A 93 7.53 9.04 10.71
C TYR A 93 6.64 10.15 11.29
N PHE A 94 5.34 9.88 11.52
CA PHE A 94 4.44 10.88 12.10
C PHE A 94 4.75 11.19 13.56
N LEU A 95 5.15 10.18 14.35
CA LEU A 95 5.57 10.35 15.73
C LEU A 95 6.81 11.25 15.82
N GLU A 96 7.85 10.99 15.03
CA GLU A 96 9.05 11.82 14.98
C GLU A 96 8.75 13.24 14.48
N LYS A 97 7.88 13.38 13.48
CA LYS A 97 7.46 14.68 12.92
C LYS A 97 6.69 15.56 13.90
N TYR A 98 5.95 14.98 14.84
CA TYR A 98 5.11 15.69 15.79
C TYR A 98 5.55 15.53 17.26
N LYS A 99 6.77 15.01 17.51
CA LYS A 99 7.29 14.77 18.86
C LYS A 99 7.34 16.01 19.76
N ASP A 100 7.51 17.18 19.15
CA ASP A 100 7.60 18.48 19.84
C ASP A 100 6.23 19.18 19.99
N VAL A 101 5.12 18.51 19.60
CA VAL A 101 3.75 19.05 19.72
C VAL A 101 3.23 18.83 21.14
N GLU A 102 2.92 19.92 21.86
CA GLU A 102 2.26 19.84 23.15
C GLU A 102 0.84 19.27 23.04
N VAL A 103 0.56 18.22 23.81
CA VAL A 103 -0.77 17.58 23.84
C VAL A 103 -1.75 18.48 24.61
N GLN A 104 -2.83 18.89 23.95
CA GLN A 104 -3.89 19.68 24.57
C GLN A 104 -4.66 18.86 25.62
N SER A 105 -5.05 19.47 26.73
CA SER A 105 -5.74 18.80 27.85
C SER A 105 -7.13 18.23 27.48
N ASN A 106 -7.71 18.70 26.37
CA ASN A 106 -8.97 18.23 25.79
C ASN A 106 -8.77 17.48 24.46
N ALA A 107 -7.55 17.05 24.13
CA ALA A 107 -7.28 16.27 22.92
C ALA A 107 -8.06 14.95 22.92
N THR A 108 -8.78 14.68 21.83
CA THR A 108 -9.53 13.44 21.65
C THR A 108 -8.61 12.31 21.16
N ILE A 109 -8.77 11.11 21.73
CA ILE A 109 -8.09 9.91 21.25
C ILE A 109 -8.87 9.36 20.05
N ASN A 110 -8.18 9.11 18.93
CA ASN A 110 -8.74 8.41 17.77
C ASN A 110 -8.66 6.89 17.99
N THR A 111 -9.58 6.13 17.40
CA THR A 111 -9.58 4.66 17.47
C THR A 111 -8.42 4.01 16.70
N GLU A 112 -7.75 4.76 15.84
CA GLU A 112 -6.72 4.30 14.91
C GLU A 112 -5.65 5.37 14.73
N SER A 113 -4.48 4.96 14.27
CA SER A 113 -3.34 5.84 14.01
C SER A 113 -3.45 6.55 12.65
N PRO A 114 -2.65 7.60 12.42
CA PRO A 114 -2.53 8.22 11.09
C PRO A 114 -2.17 7.22 9.99
N ALA A 115 -1.25 6.28 10.24
CA ALA A 115 -0.84 5.32 9.22
C ALA A 115 -1.92 4.29 8.87
N TRP A 116 -2.77 3.85 9.82
CA TRP A 116 -3.95 3.02 9.48
C TRP A 116 -4.97 3.80 8.63
N GLY A 117 -5.04 5.12 8.78
CA GLY A 117 -5.79 5.99 7.85
C GLY A 117 -5.19 6.02 6.44
N VAL A 118 -3.86 6.11 6.35
CA VAL A 118 -3.10 6.02 5.08
C VAL A 118 -3.26 4.64 4.42
N ASP A 119 -3.29 3.58 5.22
CA ASP A 119 -3.48 2.19 4.77
C ASP A 119 -4.73 2.02 3.94
N ARG A 120 -5.87 2.44 4.50
CA ARG A 120 -7.15 2.44 3.80
C ARG A 120 -7.19 3.37 2.60
N LEU A 121 -6.50 4.52 2.65
CA LEU A 121 -6.46 5.45 1.52
C LEU A 121 -5.78 4.82 0.30
N SER A 122 -4.69 4.08 0.51
CA SER A 122 -3.98 3.34 -0.53
C SER A 122 -4.83 2.21 -1.12
N ILE A 123 -5.49 1.41 -0.26
CA ILE A 123 -6.43 0.36 -0.70
C ILE A 123 -7.62 0.95 -1.47
N LEU A 124 -8.13 2.12 -1.06
CA LEU A 124 -9.20 2.82 -1.78
C LEU A 124 -8.74 3.33 -3.15
N ALA A 125 -7.50 3.82 -3.28
CA ALA A 125 -6.95 4.22 -4.58
C ALA A 125 -6.88 3.04 -5.56
N LEU A 126 -6.41 1.87 -5.09
CA LEU A 126 -6.36 0.63 -5.88
C LEU A 126 -7.75 0.13 -6.28
N LYS A 127 -8.70 0.14 -5.33
CA LYS A 127 -10.11 -0.21 -5.60
C LYS A 127 -10.76 0.71 -6.64
N VAL A 128 -10.51 2.02 -6.58
CA VAL A 128 -11.03 2.99 -7.56
C VAL A 128 -10.42 2.76 -8.95
N TYR A 129 -9.13 2.41 -9.02
CA TYR A 129 -8.47 2.05 -10.28
C TYR A 129 -9.13 0.85 -10.95
N HIS A 130 -9.18 -0.31 -10.28
CA HIS A 130 -9.77 -1.52 -10.86
C HIS A 130 -11.28 -1.41 -11.11
N MET A 131 -12.04 -0.70 -10.26
CA MET A 131 -13.46 -0.42 -10.55
C MET A 131 -13.63 0.40 -11.82
N ASN A 132 -12.72 1.32 -12.13
CA ASN A 132 -12.76 2.07 -13.38
C ASN A 132 -12.37 1.19 -14.59
N GLU A 133 -11.40 0.30 -14.45
CA GLU A 133 -11.05 -0.68 -15.52
C GLU A 133 -12.25 -1.58 -15.85
N GLU A 134 -12.88 -2.19 -14.85
CA GLU A 134 -14.08 -3.02 -15.02
C GLU A 134 -15.24 -2.21 -15.64
N ALA A 135 -15.49 -0.99 -15.16
CA ALA A 135 -16.57 -0.14 -15.67
C ALA A 135 -16.31 0.44 -17.08
N THR A 136 -15.09 0.37 -17.60
CA THR A 136 -14.72 0.88 -18.93
C THR A 136 -14.20 -0.20 -19.89
N ARG A 137 -14.17 -1.46 -19.45
CA ARG A 137 -13.91 -2.63 -20.31
C ARG A 137 -14.92 -2.65 -21.46
N LYS A 138 -14.40 -2.93 -22.66
CA LYS A 138 -15.23 -3.22 -23.85
C LYS A 138 -15.33 -4.73 -24.00
N ASP A 139 -16.52 -5.18 -24.39
CA ASP A 139 -16.81 -6.57 -24.77
C ASP A 139 -15.95 -7.03 -25.97
#